data_AF-A0A3C0ZSA7-F1
#
_entry.id   AF-A0A3C0ZSA7-F1
#
_cell.length_a   1.000
_cell.length_b   1.000
_cell.length_c   1.000
_cell.angle_alpha   90.00
_cell.angle_beta   90.00
_cell.angle_gamma   90.00
#
_symmetry.space_group_name_H-M   'P 1'
#
loop_
_entity.id
_entity.type
_entity.pdbx_description
1 polymer ?
#
loop_
_entity_poly.entity_id
_entity_poly.type
_entity_poly.pdbx_seq_one_letter_code
_entity_poly.pdbx_strand_id
1 'polypeptide(L)'
;PVYVPRDPHEKAMQRALIQYRDPANYELVKEALLREGRQDLIGFGEKCLIPPRKIEKAAKPMAARGRTRVPPGNNEKTGKETRKWKHSKKKY
;
A
#
# COMPACT_ATOMS: atom_id res chain seq x y z
N PRO A 1 -4.30 9.53 32.45
CA PRO A 1 -3.66 10.35 31.40
C PRO A 1 -3.28 9.45 30.22
N VAL A 2 -3.45 9.90 28.97
CA VAL A 2 -3.06 9.10 27.79
C VAL A 2 -1.57 9.31 27.51
N TYR A 3 -0.84 8.23 27.25
CA TYR A 3 0.57 8.33 26.86
C TYR A 3 0.69 8.93 25.45
N VAL A 4 1.47 10.00 25.33
CA VAL A 4 1.80 10.62 24.05
C VAL A 4 3.31 10.47 23.85
N PRO A 5 3.76 9.65 22.88
CA PRO A 5 5.18 9.54 22.57
C PRO A 5 5.73 10.90 22.16
N ARG A 6 6.96 11.20 22.57
CA ARG A 6 7.62 12.47 22.22
C ARG A 6 8.43 12.33 20.94
N ASP A 7 9.04 11.16 20.75
CA ASP A 7 9.93 10.88 19.63
C ASP A 7 9.18 10.61 18.31
N PRO A 8 9.69 11.08 17.14
CA PRO A 8 9.09 10.81 15.83
C PRO A 8 9.09 9.33 15.41
N HIS A 9 10.12 8.55 15.75
CA HIS A 9 10.22 7.13 15.42
C HIS A 9 9.22 6.31 16.25
N GLU A 10 9.05 6.63 17.52
CA GLU A 10 8.03 6.00 18.38
C GLU A 10 6.60 6.28 17.88
N LYS A 11 6.32 7.51 17.42
CA LYS A 11 5.06 7.84 16.71
C LYS A 11 4.89 7.05 15.43
N ALA A 12 5.96 6.88 14.64
CA ALA A 12 5.93 6.11 13.42
C ALA A 12 5.64 4.63 13.68
N MET A 13 6.25 4.02 14.70
CA MET A 13 5.95 2.65 15.15
C MET A 13 4.47 2.49 15.56
N GLN A 14 3.92 3.39 16.38
CA GLN A 14 2.51 3.35 16.77
C GLN A 14 1.56 3.45 15.57
N ARG A 15 1.85 4.36 14.63
CA ARG A 15 1.08 4.50 13.40
C ARG A 15 1.22 3.27 12.49
N ALA A 16 2.41 2.69 12.41
CA ALA A 16 2.70 1.50 11.63
C ALA A 16 1.87 0.29 12.12
N LEU A 17 1.68 0.13 13.43
CA LEU A 17 0.80 -0.92 14.00
C LEU A 17 -0.67 -0.78 13.54
N ILE A 18 -1.18 0.46 13.44
CA ILE A 18 -2.53 0.72 12.88
C ILE A 18 -2.56 0.42 11.38
N GLN A 19 -1.49 0.78 10.67
CA GLN A 19 -1.36 0.66 9.21
C GLN A 19 -0.56 -0.60 8.79
N TYR A 20 -0.67 -1.68 9.56
CA TYR A 20 0.18 -2.89 9.44
C TYR A 20 0.10 -3.61 8.09
N ARG A 21 -0.96 -3.36 7.32
CA ARG A 21 -1.20 -3.94 5.99
C ARG A 21 -0.34 -3.30 4.89
N ASP A 22 0.27 -2.15 5.16
CA ASP A 22 1.17 -1.48 4.22
C ASP A 22 2.57 -2.12 4.27
N PRO A 23 3.09 -2.70 3.17
CA PRO A 23 4.41 -3.33 3.15
C PRO A 23 5.57 -2.35 3.37
N ALA A 24 5.38 -1.03 3.20
CA ALA A 24 6.37 -0.02 3.53
C ALA A 24 6.57 0.13 5.05
N ASN A 25 5.50 -0.06 5.83
CA ASN A 25 5.53 0.01 7.30
C ASN A 25 6.12 -1.26 7.96
N TYR A 26 6.41 -2.31 7.18
CA TYR A 26 6.80 -3.63 7.68
C TYR A 26 7.94 -3.60 8.71
N GLU A 27 9.02 -2.86 8.43
CA GLU A 27 10.18 -2.85 9.33
C GLU A 27 9.84 -2.15 10.67
N LEU A 28 9.05 -1.07 10.63
CA LEU A 28 8.56 -0.37 11.83
C LEU A 28 7.60 -1.23 12.66
N VAL A 29 6.71 -2.01 12.01
CA VAL A 29 5.83 -2.96 12.70
C VAL A 29 6.65 -4.08 13.34
N LYS A 30 7.62 -4.63 12.61
CA LYS A 30 8.51 -5.68 13.11
C LYS A 30 9.34 -5.20 14.30
N GLU A 31 9.90 -4.00 14.23
CA GLU A 31 10.65 -3.37 15.33
C GLU A 31 9.76 -3.16 16.56
N ALA A 32 8.56 -2.61 16.39
CA ALA A 32 7.60 -2.43 17.48
C ALA A 32 7.21 -3.77 18.14
N LEU A 33 6.91 -4.79 17.34
CA LEU A 33 6.57 -6.13 17.84
C LEU A 33 7.75 -6.79 18.56
N LEU A 34 8.98 -6.61 18.09
CA LEU A 34 10.18 -7.11 18.77
C LEU A 34 10.40 -6.41 20.11
N ARG A 35 10.24 -5.08 20.16
CA ARG A 35 10.37 -4.28 21.39
C ARG A 35 9.33 -4.64 22.45
N GLU A 36 8.09 -4.95 22.04
CA GLU A 36 7.01 -5.43 22.91
C GLU A 36 7.06 -6.96 23.19
N GLY A 37 8.06 -7.68 22.67
CA GLY A 37 8.19 -9.14 22.81
C GLY A 37 7.14 -9.96 22.03
N ARG A 38 6.28 -9.31 21.25
CA ARG A 38 5.13 -9.88 20.52
C ARG A 38 5.50 -10.49 19.17
N GLN A 39 6.50 -11.37 19.20
CA GLN A 39 6.93 -12.15 18.04
C GLN A 39 5.87 -13.19 17.61
N ASP A 40 4.90 -13.50 18.47
CA ASP A 40 3.72 -14.33 18.19
C ASP A 40 2.88 -13.80 16.99
N LEU A 41 2.91 -12.48 16.77
CA LEU A 41 2.20 -11.82 15.68
C LEU A 41 2.97 -11.79 14.36
N ILE A 42 4.14 -12.42 14.28
CA ILE A 42 4.97 -12.53 13.06
C ILE A 42 4.88 -13.96 12.53
N GLY A 43 4.14 -14.17 11.45
CA GLY A 43 3.84 -15.53 10.96
C GLY A 43 2.93 -15.57 9.75
N PHE A 44 2.67 -16.77 9.23
CA PHE A 44 1.76 -17.00 8.11
C PHE A 44 0.30 -17.30 8.54
N GLY A 45 0.01 -17.25 9.84
CA GLY A 45 -1.31 -17.56 10.38
C GLY A 45 -2.28 -16.39 10.31
N GLU A 46 -3.58 -16.69 10.37
CA GLU A 46 -4.68 -15.70 10.27
C GLU A 46 -4.68 -14.65 11.39
N LYS A 47 -4.03 -14.96 12.53
CA LYS A 47 -3.88 -14.07 13.69
C LYS A 47 -2.60 -13.23 13.67
N CYS A 48 -1.70 -13.46 12.72
CA CYS A 48 -0.45 -12.71 12.61
C CYS A 48 -0.71 -11.35 11.95
N LEU A 49 -0.03 -10.30 12.42
CA LEU A 49 -0.11 -8.97 11.80
C LEU A 49 0.74 -8.90 10.53
N ILE A 50 1.97 -9.44 10.58
CA ILE A 50 2.91 -9.37 9.47
C ILE A 50 3.45 -10.77 9.08
N PRO A 51 3.57 -11.07 7.78
CA PRO A 51 4.17 -12.31 7.32
C PRO A 51 5.70 -12.23 7.46
N PRO A 52 6.41 -13.29 7.90
CA PRO A 52 7.86 -13.24 7.99
C PRO A 52 8.43 -13.03 6.57
N ARG A 53 9.12 -11.90 6.37
CA ARG A 53 9.73 -11.55 5.08
C ARG A 53 10.57 -12.72 4.58
N LYS A 54 10.15 -13.30 3.45
CA LYS A 54 11.04 -14.16 2.65
C LYS A 54 12.22 -13.30 2.24
N ILE A 55 13.43 -13.86 2.31
CA ILE A 55 14.62 -13.24 1.76
C ILE A 55 14.44 -13.25 0.24
N GLU A 56 13.86 -12.17 -0.30
CA GLU A 56 13.57 -12.10 -1.73
C GLU A 56 14.88 -12.02 -2.51
N LYS A 57 15.24 -13.14 -3.15
CA LYS A 57 16.12 -13.10 -4.31
C LYS A 57 15.45 -12.19 -5.35
N ALA A 58 15.98 -10.96 -5.45
CA ALA A 58 15.80 -9.99 -6.52
C ALA A 58 14.42 -9.96 -7.21
N ALA A 59 13.61 -8.97 -6.81
CA ALA A 59 12.60 -8.29 -7.62
C ALA A 59 11.87 -9.11 -8.71
N LYS A 60 10.59 -9.40 -8.49
CA LYS A 60 9.63 -9.59 -9.60
C LYS A 60 8.47 -8.58 -9.48
N PRO A 61 8.09 -7.92 -10.59
CA PRO A 61 7.05 -6.90 -10.55
C PRO A 61 5.69 -7.51 -10.19
N MET A 62 4.89 -6.75 -9.43
CA MET A 62 3.58 -7.17 -8.95
C MET A 62 2.58 -7.32 -10.10
N ALA A 63 2.38 -8.55 -10.58
CA ALA A 63 1.40 -8.85 -11.63
C ALA A 63 0.80 -10.27 -11.49
N ALA A 64 -0.08 -10.51 -10.49
CA ALA A 64 -1.11 -11.57 -10.53
C ALA A 64 -2.07 -11.55 -9.31
N ARG A 65 -3.28 -11.00 -9.49
CA ARG A 65 -4.54 -11.29 -8.75
C ARG A 65 -5.60 -10.30 -9.24
N GLY A 66 -6.56 -10.60 -10.11
CA GLY A 66 -6.99 -11.87 -10.69
C GLY A 66 -8.49 -11.82 -10.98
N ARG A 67 -8.87 -11.47 -12.22
CA ARG A 67 -10.14 -11.66 -12.96
C ARG A 67 -10.23 -10.55 -14.03
N THR A 68 -10.73 -10.75 -15.26
CA THR A 68 -11.14 -11.97 -16.00
C THR A 68 -10.64 -11.84 -17.44
N ARG A 69 -10.38 -12.94 -18.16
CA ARG A 69 -10.04 -12.86 -19.60
C ARG A 69 -11.30 -12.57 -20.42
N VAL A 70 -11.40 -11.37 -20.96
CA VAL A 70 -12.20 -11.06 -22.16
C VAL A 70 -11.22 -10.45 -23.16
N PRO A 71 -10.96 -11.07 -24.33
CA PRO A 71 -10.20 -10.39 -25.37
C PRO A 71 -11.07 -9.27 -25.95
N PRO A 72 -10.61 -8.00 -25.99
CA PRO A 72 -11.28 -6.99 -26.78
C PRO A 72 -11.14 -7.37 -28.26
N GLY A 73 -12.20 -7.94 -28.82
CA GLY A 73 -12.28 -8.24 -30.24
C GLY A 73 -12.09 -6.97 -31.07
N ASN A 74 -11.34 -7.09 -32.15
CA ASN A 74 -11.04 -5.99 -33.06
C ASN A 74 -12.35 -5.48 -33.67
N ASN A 75 -12.80 -4.27 -33.32
CA ASN A 75 -13.82 -3.57 -34.10
C ASN A 75 -13.38 -2.14 -34.39
N GLU A 76 -13.07 -1.93 -35.65
CA GLU A 76 -12.58 -0.71 -36.25
C GLU A 76 -13.75 0.29 -36.47
N LYS A 77 -13.43 1.58 -36.66
CA LYS A 77 -14.34 2.67 -37.09
C LYS A 77 -15.29 3.16 -35.96
N THR A 78 -15.11 4.36 -35.43
CA THR A 78 -15.35 5.65 -36.12
C THR A 78 -15.05 6.83 -35.18
N GLY A 79 -14.97 8.05 -35.72
CA GLY A 79 -15.33 9.25 -34.93
C GLY A 79 -14.17 10.02 -34.26
N LYS A 80 -13.49 10.84 -35.07
CA LYS A 80 -12.68 11.99 -34.63
C LYS A 80 -13.50 12.91 -33.70
N GLU A 81 -12.96 13.39 -32.57
CA GLU A 81 -13.03 14.82 -32.18
C GLU A 81 -12.16 15.17 -30.95
N THR A 82 -11.24 16.13 -31.08
CA THR A 82 -10.44 16.68 -29.97
C THR A 82 -10.99 18.03 -29.51
N ARG A 83 -11.92 18.04 -28.54
CA ARG A 83 -12.46 19.30 -27.97
C ARG A 83 -11.62 19.84 -26.80
N LYS A 84 -10.64 20.67 -27.18
CA LYS A 84 -9.81 21.54 -26.33
C LYS A 84 -10.67 22.51 -25.50
N TRP A 85 -10.68 22.36 -24.17
CA TRP A 85 -11.41 23.25 -23.25
C TRP A 85 -10.78 24.65 -23.25
N LYS A 86 -11.53 25.67 -23.68
CA LYS A 86 -11.11 27.08 -23.59
C LYS A 86 -11.73 27.72 -22.34
N HIS A 87 -10.90 28.27 -21.46
CA HIS A 87 -11.38 29.10 -20.35
C HIS A 87 -11.54 30.54 -20.83
N SER A 88 -12.77 31.07 -20.76
CA SER A 88 -13.06 32.46 -21.07
C SER A 88 -12.76 33.34 -19.85
N LYS A 89 -11.85 34.32 -19.98
CA LYS A 89 -11.73 35.43 -19.04
C LYS A 89 -12.35 36.67 -19.68
N LYS A 90 -13.55 37.02 -19.22
CA LYS A 90 -14.28 38.23 -19.62
C LYS A 90 -13.64 39.43 -18.91
N LYS A 91 -13.24 40.46 -19.67
CA LYS A 91 -12.81 41.74 -19.10
C LYS A 91 -14.04 42.49 -18.54
N TYR A 92 -13.83 43.14 -17.40
CA TYR A 92 -14.38 44.45 -17.08
C TYR A 92 -13.22 45.27 -16.50
#